data_AF-A0A7R9M1S5-F1
#
_entry.id   AF-A0A7R9M1S5-F1
#
_cell.length_a   1.000
_cell.length_b   1.000
_cell.length_c   1.000
_cell.angle_alpha   90.00
_cell.angle_beta   90.00
_cell.angle_gamma   90.00
#
_symmetry.space_group_name_H-M   'P 1'
#
loop_
_entity.id
_entity.type
_entity.pdbx_description
1 polymer ?
#
loop_
_entity_poly.entity_id
_entity_poly.type
_entity_poly.pdbx_seq_one_letter_code
_entity_poly.pdbx_strand_id
1 'polypeptide(L)'
;MFVSILGSDVNTTDPKLSVDTCLHAMVKAIGHHFLADERDRKYYADSYSCRPPPLFIVTITLTELAFFIFYWTQEGGVSPSGPVPVDSMFIYRPDKRSEIWRFVLYLVLHAGWVHLFFNLLVQMLVGLPLEMVHGSTRIATVYMAGVLAGSLGTSVFDSDVYLVGASGGVYALLAAHLANVLLNYNHMVSGTLRLVAVLVVASTDVGIAIYDRYVHPNAGPVSYVAHLTGALAGLTIGLIVLKNFEQKLHEQLIWWIALGVYGACVLFAILYNIFN
;
A
#
# COMPACT_ATOMS: atom_id res chain seq x y z
N MET A 1 -41.37 37.02 13.86
CA MET A 1 -42.14 35.97 14.57
C MET A 1 -41.97 34.68 13.79
N PHE A 2 -40.89 33.94 14.05
CA PHE A 2 -40.56 32.65 13.44
C PHE A 2 -40.59 31.61 14.57
N VAL A 3 -41.56 30.69 14.50
CA VAL A 3 -41.80 29.50 15.36
C VAL A 3 -42.46 28.51 14.39
N SER A 4 -42.12 27.23 14.20
CA SER A 4 -41.57 26.12 15.00
C SER A 4 -40.96 25.16 13.96
N ILE A 5 -39.70 24.69 13.94
CA ILE A 5 -38.95 23.77 14.81
C ILE A 5 -39.75 22.59 15.40
N LEU A 6 -39.37 21.40 14.91
CA LEU A 6 -39.52 20.02 15.44
C LEU A 6 -40.90 19.34 15.41
N GLY A 7 -40.93 18.18 14.74
CA GLY A 7 -41.98 17.18 14.92
C GLY A 7 -41.94 16.06 13.89
N SER A 8 -41.06 15.07 14.08
CA SER A 8 -41.42 13.65 13.98
C SER A 8 -40.20 12.78 14.24
N ASP A 9 -40.26 12.04 15.35
CA ASP A 9 -39.26 11.15 15.91
C ASP A 9 -38.72 10.13 14.90
N VAL A 10 -37.44 10.28 14.54
CA VAL A 10 -36.67 9.18 13.96
C VAL A 10 -36.17 8.35 15.13
N ASN A 11 -36.85 7.22 15.36
CA ASN A 11 -36.47 6.25 16.38
C ASN A 11 -35.12 5.60 15.98
N THR A 12 -34.01 6.11 16.51
CA THR A 12 -32.61 5.78 16.18
C THR A 12 -32.12 4.48 16.82
N THR A 13 -32.90 3.40 16.73
CA THR A 13 -32.51 2.08 17.28
C THR A 13 -32.15 1.04 16.23
N ASP A 14 -32.16 1.39 14.93
CA ASP A 14 -31.72 0.48 13.86
C ASP A 14 -30.19 0.59 13.63
N PRO A 15 -29.39 -0.44 13.99
CA PRO A 15 -27.94 -0.42 13.78
C PRO A 15 -27.55 -0.36 12.30
N LYS A 16 -28.42 -0.78 11.35
CA LYS A 16 -28.14 -0.65 9.92
C LYS A 16 -28.23 0.79 9.46
N LEU A 17 -29.26 1.52 9.92
CA LEU A 17 -29.43 2.95 9.59
C LEU A 17 -28.27 3.80 10.13
N SER A 18 -27.76 3.46 11.32
CA SER A 18 -26.58 4.10 11.93
C SER A 18 -25.29 3.89 11.12
N VAL A 19 -25.01 2.65 10.69
CA VAL A 19 -23.83 2.31 9.88
C VAL A 19 -23.90 2.96 8.50
N ASP A 20 -25.07 2.95 7.87
CA ASP A 20 -25.28 3.58 6.57
C ASP A 20 -25.05 5.10 6.64
N THR A 21 -25.43 5.75 7.74
CA THR A 21 -25.24 7.19 7.96
C THR A 21 -23.76 7.55 8.18
N CYS A 22 -23.04 6.77 9.00
CA CYS A 22 -21.61 6.99 9.25
C CYS A 22 -20.77 6.79 7.98
N LEU A 23 -21.09 5.75 7.22
CA LEU A 23 -20.42 5.44 5.96
C LEU A 23 -20.70 6.50 4.89
N HIS A 24 -21.94 6.97 4.77
CA HIS A 24 -22.27 8.12 3.92
C HIS A 24 -21.50 9.38 4.32
N ALA A 25 -21.40 9.66 5.62
CA ALA A 25 -20.65 10.81 6.11
C ALA A 25 -19.15 10.70 5.76
N MET A 26 -18.57 9.51 5.88
CA MET A 26 -17.17 9.24 5.52
C MET A 26 -16.93 9.38 4.01
N VAL A 27 -17.79 8.80 3.17
CA VAL A 27 -17.73 8.92 1.70
C VAL A 27 -17.80 10.39 1.28
N LYS A 28 -18.71 11.15 1.88
CA LYS A 28 -18.86 12.58 1.60
C LYS A 28 -17.62 13.38 2.06
N ALA A 29 -17.09 13.09 3.24
CA ALA A 29 -15.87 13.73 3.74
C ALA A 29 -14.67 13.45 2.82
N ILE A 30 -14.52 12.21 2.34
CA ILE A 30 -13.47 11.83 1.40
C ILE A 30 -13.68 12.51 0.06
N GLY A 31 -14.90 12.52 -0.48
CA GLY A 31 -15.20 13.26 -1.71
C GLY A 31 -14.77 14.72 -1.60
N HIS A 32 -15.10 15.39 -0.50
CA HIS A 32 -14.69 16.78 -0.26
C HIS A 32 -13.18 16.97 -0.14
N HIS A 33 -12.46 16.02 0.46
CA HIS A 33 -11.01 16.11 0.62
C HIS A 33 -10.24 15.77 -0.65
N PHE A 34 -10.75 14.85 -1.47
CA PHE A 34 -10.02 14.30 -2.61
C PHE A 34 -10.42 14.93 -3.95
N LEU A 35 -11.67 15.37 -4.12
CA LEU A 35 -12.20 15.83 -5.40
C LEU A 35 -12.44 17.34 -5.40
N ALA A 36 -12.01 18.01 -6.47
CA ALA A 36 -12.09 19.46 -6.62
C ALA A 36 -13.48 19.95 -7.05
N ASP A 37 -14.09 19.30 -8.05
CA ASP A 37 -15.39 19.69 -8.63
C ASP A 37 -16.56 19.07 -7.84
N GLU A 38 -17.66 19.82 -7.71
CA GLU A 38 -18.87 19.39 -7.02
C GLU A 38 -19.59 18.25 -7.76
N ARG A 39 -19.52 18.22 -9.10
CA ARG A 39 -20.05 17.14 -9.93
C ARG A 39 -19.31 15.83 -9.69
N ASP A 40 -17.98 15.89 -9.58
CA ASP A 40 -17.15 14.72 -9.29
C ASP A 40 -17.42 14.18 -7.88
N ARG A 41 -17.61 15.07 -6.89
CA ARG A 41 -18.02 14.69 -5.53
C ARG A 41 -19.36 14.00 -5.51
N LYS A 42 -20.35 14.55 -6.23
CA LYS A 42 -21.70 13.98 -6.31
C LYS A 42 -21.67 12.64 -7.03
N TYR A 43 -20.96 12.56 -8.16
CA TYR A 43 -20.76 11.30 -8.88
C TYR A 43 -20.06 10.25 -8.02
N TYR A 44 -19.02 10.62 -7.26
CA TYR A 44 -18.35 9.72 -6.33
C TYR A 44 -19.28 9.24 -5.21
N ALA A 45 -20.02 10.15 -4.57
CA ALA A 45 -20.96 9.80 -3.51
C ALA A 45 -22.11 8.89 -4.02
N ASP A 46 -22.65 9.20 -5.19
CA ASP A 46 -23.75 8.44 -5.81
C ASP A 46 -23.27 7.09 -6.37
N SER A 47 -22.00 7.00 -6.81
CA SER A 47 -21.40 5.78 -7.36
C SER A 47 -20.78 4.88 -6.29
N TYR A 48 -20.59 5.36 -5.06
CA TYR A 48 -20.01 4.58 -3.98
C TYR A 48 -21.05 3.63 -3.40
N SER A 49 -21.19 2.46 -4.01
CA SER A 49 -21.88 1.34 -3.37
C SER A 49 -20.97 0.81 -2.27
N CYS A 50 -21.41 0.94 -1.02
CA CYS A 50 -20.79 0.43 0.22
C CYS A 50 -20.57 -1.11 0.27
N ARG A 51 -20.44 -1.75 -0.89
CA ARG A 51 -20.38 -3.19 -1.06
C ARG A 51 -19.31 -3.54 -2.11
N PRO A 52 -18.15 -4.07 -1.68
CA PRO A 52 -17.69 -4.21 -0.29
C PRO A 52 -17.06 -2.92 0.29
N PRO A 53 -17.10 -2.71 1.62
CA PRO A 53 -16.30 -1.68 2.31
C PRO A 53 -14.79 -1.89 2.05
N PRO A 54 -13.89 -0.93 2.36
CA PRO A 54 -12.45 -1.10 2.17
C PRO A 54 -11.91 -2.18 3.12
N LEU A 55 -11.94 -3.43 2.67
CA LEU A 55 -11.58 -4.60 3.46
C LEU A 55 -10.10 -4.93 3.37
N PHE A 56 -9.45 -4.70 2.23
CA PHE A 56 -8.10 -5.19 1.98
C PHE A 56 -7.07 -4.53 2.91
N ILE A 57 -6.98 -3.20 2.91
CA ILE A 57 -5.98 -2.47 3.69
C ILE A 57 -6.18 -2.67 5.19
N VAL A 58 -7.43 -2.72 5.65
CA VAL A 58 -7.73 -3.03 7.05
C VAL A 58 -7.32 -4.47 7.39
N THR A 59 -7.67 -5.44 6.54
CA THR A 59 -7.36 -6.86 6.79
C THR A 59 -5.86 -7.12 6.82
N ILE A 60 -5.11 -6.56 5.86
CA ILE A 60 -3.66 -6.77 5.80
C ILE A 60 -2.95 -6.08 6.97
N THR A 61 -3.37 -4.87 7.35
CA THR A 61 -2.90 -4.17 8.56
C THR A 61 -3.12 -4.98 9.83
N LEU A 62 -4.32 -5.53 10.02
CA LEU A 62 -4.63 -6.36 11.18
C LEU A 62 -3.83 -7.68 11.17
N THR A 63 -3.58 -8.24 9.98
CA THR A 63 -2.77 -9.44 9.82
C THR A 63 -1.32 -9.17 10.23
N GLU A 64 -0.69 -8.11 9.71
CA GLU A 64 0.66 -7.71 10.07
C GLU A 64 0.79 -7.44 11.57
N LEU A 65 -0.18 -6.73 12.16
CA LEU A 65 -0.21 -6.48 13.61
C LEU A 65 -0.34 -7.77 14.42
N ALA A 66 -1.20 -8.69 14.00
CA ALA A 66 -1.38 -9.98 14.70
C ALA A 66 -0.12 -10.84 14.64
N PHE A 67 0.54 -10.92 13.48
CA PHE A 67 1.81 -11.64 13.34
C PHE A 67 2.92 -11.01 14.19
N PHE A 68 3.01 -9.67 14.20
CA PHE A 68 3.97 -8.98 15.05
C PHE A 68 3.76 -9.29 16.53
N ILE A 69 2.52 -9.21 17.02
CA ILE A 69 2.17 -9.56 18.42
C ILE A 69 2.48 -11.05 18.70
N PHE A 70 2.22 -11.95 17.75
CA PHE A 70 2.52 -13.36 17.94
C PHE A 70 4.02 -13.62 18.12
N TYR A 71 4.87 -13.20 17.17
CA TYR A 71 6.32 -13.42 17.25
C TYR A 71 6.93 -12.72 18.46
N TRP A 72 6.44 -11.53 18.75
CA TRP A 72 6.80 -10.81 19.95
C TRP A 72 6.61 -11.62 21.25
N THR A 73 5.44 -12.22 21.44
CA THR A 73 5.14 -12.95 22.67
C THR A 73 6.05 -14.16 22.88
N GLN A 74 6.66 -14.67 21.81
CA GLN A 74 7.63 -15.76 21.85
C GLN A 74 9.04 -15.29 22.19
N GLU A 75 9.44 -14.10 21.72
CA GLU A 75 10.81 -13.59 21.84
C GLU A 75 11.05 -12.70 23.07
N GLY A 76 9.99 -12.22 23.73
CA GLY A 76 10.06 -11.72 25.11
C GLY A 76 10.54 -10.26 25.29
N GLY A 77 10.49 -9.38 24.28
CA GLY A 77 10.82 -7.96 24.52
C GLY A 77 10.55 -6.96 23.39
N VAL A 78 10.16 -5.72 23.79
CA VAL A 78 10.05 -4.51 22.94
C VAL A 78 11.40 -3.94 22.60
N SER A 79 11.80 -4.04 21.34
CA SER A 79 12.84 -3.18 20.80
C SER A 79 12.39 -2.44 19.54
N PRO A 80 12.84 -1.17 19.35
CA PRO A 80 12.61 -0.41 18.12
C PRO A 80 13.02 -1.15 16.84
N SER A 81 14.06 -1.98 16.92
CA SER A 81 14.74 -2.57 15.75
C SER A 81 15.07 -4.05 15.91
N GLY A 82 14.37 -4.77 16.79
CA GLY A 82 14.56 -6.22 16.94
C GLY A 82 13.72 -6.86 18.05
N PRO A 83 13.86 -8.18 18.24
CA PRO A 83 14.60 -9.10 17.37
C PRO A 83 13.82 -9.39 16.08
N VAL A 84 14.52 -9.87 15.05
CA VAL A 84 13.91 -10.26 13.77
C VAL A 84 13.66 -11.77 13.81
N PRO A 85 12.46 -12.26 13.44
CA PRO A 85 12.16 -13.70 13.38
C PRO A 85 12.88 -14.43 12.23
N VAL A 86 14.22 -14.53 12.29
CA VAL A 86 15.07 -15.06 11.21
C VAL A 86 14.83 -16.54 10.89
N ASP A 87 14.37 -17.29 11.90
CA ASP A 87 14.04 -18.72 11.76
C ASP A 87 12.60 -18.96 11.29
N SER A 88 11.83 -17.89 11.08
CA SER A 88 10.44 -18.00 10.62
C SER A 88 10.34 -18.68 9.25
N MET A 89 9.28 -19.46 9.05
CA MET A 89 8.93 -20.00 7.73
C MET A 89 8.49 -18.92 6.72
N PHE A 90 8.17 -17.71 7.19
CA PHE A 90 7.65 -16.62 6.36
C PHE A 90 8.72 -15.67 5.85
N ILE A 91 9.88 -15.59 6.51
CA ILE A 91 10.97 -14.69 6.11
C ILE A 91 11.48 -15.07 4.71
N TYR A 92 11.74 -14.06 3.88
CA TYR A 92 12.43 -14.30 2.61
C TYR A 92 13.89 -14.65 2.89
N ARG A 93 14.33 -15.75 2.26
CA ARG A 93 15.64 -16.35 2.49
C ARG A 93 16.34 -16.65 1.17
N PRO A 94 17.49 -16.03 0.89
CA PRO A 94 18.33 -16.33 -0.28
C PRO A 94 18.63 -17.81 -0.48
N ASP A 95 18.85 -18.55 0.61
CA ASP A 95 19.21 -19.96 0.60
C ASP A 95 18.01 -20.90 0.37
N LYS A 96 16.78 -20.36 0.28
CA LYS A 96 15.53 -21.13 0.17
C LYS A 96 14.60 -20.62 -0.94
N ARG A 97 15.16 -20.19 -2.08
CA ARG A 97 14.38 -19.67 -3.22
C ARG A 97 13.35 -20.66 -3.81
N SER A 98 13.53 -21.96 -3.60
CA SER A 98 12.53 -22.97 -4.00
C SER A 98 11.26 -22.95 -3.15
N GLU A 99 11.31 -22.38 -1.94
CA GLU A 99 10.17 -22.19 -1.05
C GLU A 99 9.37 -20.93 -1.48
N ILE A 100 8.67 -21.02 -2.61
CA ILE A 100 8.06 -19.88 -3.33
C ILE A 100 7.16 -18.97 -2.50
N TRP A 101 6.54 -19.49 -1.43
CA TRP A 101 5.70 -18.68 -0.54
C TRP A 101 6.49 -17.57 0.18
N ARG A 102 7.80 -17.76 0.38
CA ARG A 102 8.69 -16.78 1.02
C ARG A 102 8.83 -15.48 0.23
N PHE A 103 8.58 -15.50 -1.09
CA PHE A 103 8.55 -14.28 -1.91
C PHE A 103 7.35 -13.37 -1.62
N VAL A 104 6.35 -13.89 -0.89
CA VAL A 104 5.14 -13.15 -0.56
C VAL A 104 4.99 -13.00 0.95
N LEU A 105 5.06 -14.11 1.70
CA LEU A 105 4.71 -14.14 3.11
C LEU A 105 5.67 -13.34 4.00
N TYR A 106 6.81 -12.89 3.49
CA TYR A 106 7.70 -12.01 4.23
C TYR A 106 7.03 -10.69 4.66
N LEU A 107 5.95 -10.28 3.96
CA LEU A 107 5.18 -9.07 4.23
C LEU A 107 4.61 -9.02 5.66
N VAL A 108 4.33 -10.17 6.30
CA VAL A 108 3.71 -10.21 7.64
C VAL A 108 4.72 -10.10 8.78
N LEU A 109 6.02 -10.27 8.49
CA LEU A 109 7.08 -10.16 9.49
C LEU A 109 7.62 -8.73 9.50
N HIS A 110 8.02 -8.23 10.67
CA HIS A 110 8.62 -6.91 10.79
C HIS A 110 9.82 -6.96 11.72
N ALA A 111 10.80 -6.08 11.47
CA ALA A 111 12.07 -6.08 12.19
C ALA A 111 12.00 -5.44 13.59
N GLY A 112 10.91 -4.74 13.92
CA GLY A 112 10.74 -4.03 15.19
C GLY A 112 9.49 -3.14 15.17
N TRP A 113 9.13 -2.55 16.31
CA TRP A 113 7.87 -1.80 16.42
C TRP A 113 7.89 -0.50 15.61
N VAL A 114 9.06 0.14 15.44
CA VAL A 114 9.20 1.35 14.62
C VAL A 114 8.96 1.00 13.15
N HIS A 115 9.57 -0.09 12.67
CA HIS A 115 9.39 -0.57 11.30
C HIS A 115 7.92 -0.93 11.03
N LEU A 116 7.25 -1.66 11.93
CA LEU A 116 5.82 -1.93 11.81
C LEU A 116 4.99 -0.64 11.81
N PHE A 117 5.22 0.25 12.78
CA PHE A 117 4.44 1.48 12.93
C PHE A 117 4.43 2.32 11.65
N PHE A 118 5.58 2.53 11.02
CA PHE A 118 5.65 3.31 9.78
C PHE A 118 4.96 2.61 8.61
N ASN A 119 5.10 1.28 8.48
CA ASN A 119 4.37 0.52 7.45
C ASN A 119 2.86 0.69 7.63
N LEU A 120 2.34 0.44 8.84
CA LEU A 120 0.90 0.57 9.13
C LEU A 120 0.40 2.01 8.95
N LEU A 121 1.19 3.00 9.37
CA LEU A 121 0.84 4.41 9.24
C LEU A 121 0.67 4.79 7.77
N VAL A 122 1.67 4.50 6.93
CA VAL A 122 1.61 4.84 5.50
C VAL A 122 0.55 4.03 4.78
N GLN A 123 0.46 2.73 5.08
CA GLN A 123 -0.56 1.82 4.54
C GLN A 123 -1.98 2.33 4.81
N MET A 124 -2.26 2.79 6.03
CA MET A 124 -3.58 3.32 6.39
C MET A 124 -3.83 4.71 5.80
N LEU A 125 -2.85 5.62 5.84
CA LEU A 125 -3.02 7.00 5.34
C LEU A 125 -3.13 7.07 3.81
N VAL A 126 -2.41 6.22 3.08
CA VAL A 126 -2.36 6.23 1.61
C VAL A 126 -3.23 5.13 1.01
N GLY A 127 -3.17 3.92 1.57
CA GLY A 127 -3.88 2.75 1.06
C GLY A 127 -5.38 2.84 1.23
N LEU A 128 -5.90 3.24 2.40
CA LEU A 128 -7.35 3.31 2.62
C LEU A 128 -8.04 4.27 1.64
N PRO A 129 -7.57 5.51 1.43
CA PRO A 129 -8.21 6.38 0.44
C PRO A 129 -8.13 5.84 -0.99
N LEU A 130 -7.00 5.24 -1.37
CA LEU A 130 -6.88 4.59 -2.67
C LEU A 130 -7.89 3.44 -2.80
N GLU A 131 -8.08 2.64 -1.75
CA GLU A 131 -9.04 1.55 -1.73
C GLU A 131 -10.48 2.06 -1.81
N MET A 132 -10.78 3.17 -1.15
CA MET A 132 -12.09 3.79 -1.21
C MET A 132 -12.40 4.46 -2.55
N VAL A 133 -11.40 4.80 -3.36
CA VAL A 133 -11.64 5.37 -4.70
C VAL A 133 -11.67 4.28 -5.78
N HIS A 134 -10.75 3.32 -5.69
CA HIS A 134 -10.51 2.35 -6.75
C HIS A 134 -11.10 0.96 -6.44
N GLY A 135 -11.31 0.63 -5.18
CA GLY A 135 -11.86 -0.65 -4.72
C GLY A 135 -10.78 -1.67 -4.33
N SER A 136 -11.15 -2.58 -3.43
CA SER A 136 -10.25 -3.54 -2.77
C SER A 136 -9.43 -4.39 -3.74
N THR A 137 -10.03 -4.95 -4.78
CA THR A 137 -9.33 -5.84 -5.72
C THR A 137 -8.19 -5.11 -6.45
N ARG A 138 -8.42 -3.84 -6.85
CA ARG A 138 -7.43 -3.05 -7.58
C ARG A 138 -6.23 -2.72 -6.68
N ILE A 139 -6.51 -2.32 -5.44
CA ILE A 139 -5.47 -2.00 -4.46
C ILE A 139 -4.72 -3.25 -3.99
N ALA A 140 -5.43 -4.38 -3.81
CA ALA A 140 -4.79 -5.65 -3.52
C ALA A 140 -3.81 -6.06 -4.62
N THR A 141 -4.18 -5.93 -5.89
CA THR A 141 -3.28 -6.23 -7.01
C THR A 141 -2.02 -5.36 -6.99
N VAL A 142 -2.18 -4.05 -6.79
CA VAL A 142 -1.04 -3.11 -6.70
C VAL A 142 -0.11 -3.48 -5.53
N TYR A 143 -0.69 -3.69 -4.35
CA TYR A 143 0.07 -4.00 -3.14
C TYR A 143 0.84 -5.33 -3.27
N MET A 144 0.15 -6.39 -3.71
CA MET A 144 0.77 -7.71 -3.85
C MET A 144 1.80 -7.75 -4.98
N ALA A 145 1.60 -6.99 -6.07
CA ALA A 145 2.61 -6.81 -7.10
C ALA A 145 3.87 -6.11 -6.55
N GLY A 146 3.69 -5.15 -5.66
CA GLY A 146 4.78 -4.49 -4.93
C GLY A 146 5.57 -5.43 -4.05
N VAL A 147 4.89 -6.24 -3.23
CA VAL A 147 5.51 -7.28 -2.39
C VAL A 147 6.32 -8.26 -3.22
N LEU A 148 5.71 -8.79 -4.30
CA LEU A 148 6.39 -9.76 -5.17
C LEU A 148 7.58 -9.14 -5.91
N ALA A 149 7.43 -7.92 -6.43
CA ALA A 149 8.52 -7.20 -7.08
C ALA A 149 9.63 -6.85 -6.08
N GLY A 150 9.28 -6.60 -4.81
CA GLY A 150 10.21 -6.37 -3.72
C GLY A 150 11.16 -7.55 -3.52
N SER A 151 10.60 -8.74 -3.27
CA SER A 151 11.39 -9.96 -3.07
C SER A 151 12.13 -10.43 -4.33
N LEU A 152 11.49 -10.37 -5.51
CA LEU A 152 12.15 -10.70 -6.78
C LEU A 152 13.29 -9.71 -7.09
N GLY A 153 13.08 -8.42 -6.86
CA GLY A 153 14.10 -7.39 -7.02
C GLY A 153 15.30 -7.64 -6.11
N THR A 154 15.05 -7.83 -4.81
CA THR A 154 16.11 -8.15 -3.84
C THR A 154 16.83 -9.45 -4.23
N SER A 155 16.11 -10.50 -4.66
CA SER A 155 16.75 -11.76 -5.07
C SER A 155 17.80 -11.60 -6.19
N VAL A 156 17.58 -10.63 -7.09
CA VAL A 156 18.44 -10.38 -8.26
C VAL A 156 19.55 -9.38 -7.95
N PHE A 157 19.23 -8.28 -7.26
CA PHE A 157 20.14 -7.14 -7.11
C PHE A 157 20.79 -7.04 -5.71
N ASP A 158 20.30 -7.80 -4.74
CA ASP A 158 20.77 -7.83 -3.36
C ASP A 158 20.64 -9.28 -2.82
N SER A 159 21.25 -10.21 -3.56
CA SER A 159 20.94 -11.64 -3.57
C SER A 159 21.13 -12.36 -2.24
N ASP A 160 21.92 -11.80 -1.33
CA ASP A 160 22.31 -12.39 -0.04
C ASP A 160 21.52 -11.83 1.15
N VAL A 161 20.57 -10.92 0.88
CA VAL A 161 19.80 -10.24 1.92
C VAL A 161 18.48 -10.96 2.20
N TYR A 162 18.22 -11.17 3.49
CA TYR A 162 16.94 -11.65 4.00
C TYR A 162 15.90 -10.53 3.85
N LEU A 163 14.60 -10.84 3.79
CA LEU A 163 13.57 -9.80 3.71
C LEU A 163 12.50 -10.02 4.74
N VAL A 164 12.14 -8.94 5.43
CA VAL A 164 10.95 -8.82 6.28
C VAL A 164 10.30 -7.46 6.01
N GLY A 165 8.98 -7.41 6.10
CA GLY A 165 8.23 -6.16 6.11
C GLY A 165 7.30 -6.02 4.92
N ALA A 166 6.17 -5.35 5.17
CA ALA A 166 5.18 -4.97 4.17
C ALA A 166 5.67 -3.90 3.17
N SER A 167 6.88 -3.39 3.34
CA SER A 167 7.34 -2.15 2.70
C SER A 167 7.36 -2.19 1.17
N GLY A 168 7.62 -3.34 0.55
CA GLY A 168 7.47 -3.49 -0.91
C GLY A 168 6.06 -3.15 -1.40
N GLY A 169 5.02 -3.56 -0.65
CA GLY A 169 3.63 -3.20 -0.90
C GLY A 169 3.31 -1.75 -0.54
N VAL A 170 3.85 -1.23 0.56
CA VAL A 170 3.67 0.17 0.99
C VAL A 170 4.25 1.16 -0.04
N TYR A 171 5.45 0.89 -0.54
CA TYR A 171 6.06 1.68 -1.61
C TYR A 171 5.29 1.57 -2.93
N ALA A 172 4.67 0.41 -3.20
CA ALA A 172 3.76 0.29 -4.31
C ALA A 172 2.50 1.16 -4.15
N LEU A 173 1.94 1.29 -2.94
CA LEU A 173 0.82 2.20 -2.66
C LEU A 173 1.23 3.68 -2.82
N LEU A 174 2.41 4.07 -2.34
CA LEU A 174 2.95 5.43 -2.52
C LEU A 174 3.10 5.77 -4.00
N ALA A 175 3.68 4.84 -4.78
CA ALA A 175 3.85 5.01 -6.22
C ALA A 175 2.53 4.94 -7.00
N ALA A 176 1.56 4.15 -6.54
CA ALA A 176 0.21 4.14 -7.08
C ALA A 176 -0.56 5.43 -6.75
N HIS A 177 -0.30 6.06 -5.60
CA HIS A 177 -0.81 7.39 -5.30
C HIS A 177 -0.21 8.44 -6.26
N LEU A 178 1.09 8.36 -6.53
CA LEU A 178 1.73 9.18 -7.56
C LEU A 178 1.08 8.95 -8.93
N ALA A 179 0.88 7.70 -9.35
CA ALA A 179 0.16 7.36 -10.58
C ALA A 179 -1.24 8.00 -10.62
N ASN A 180 -2.01 7.91 -9.52
CA ASN A 180 -3.32 8.52 -9.42
C ASN A 180 -3.27 10.06 -9.56
N VAL A 181 -2.29 10.71 -8.91
CA VAL A 181 -2.09 12.16 -9.04
C VAL A 181 -1.71 12.54 -10.46
N LEU A 182 -0.87 11.76 -11.15
CA LEU A 182 -0.49 12.02 -12.54
C LEU A 182 -1.68 11.89 -13.50
N LEU A 183 -2.54 10.89 -13.29
CA LEU A 183 -3.73 10.67 -14.11
C LEU A 183 -4.83 11.70 -13.85
N ASN A 184 -5.00 12.11 -12.59
CA ASN A 184 -6.18 12.85 -12.14
C ASN A 184 -5.84 14.24 -11.56
N TYR A 185 -4.68 14.80 -11.90
CA TYR A 185 -4.13 16.03 -11.30
C TYR A 185 -5.13 17.18 -11.23
N ASN A 186 -5.85 17.44 -12.33
CA ASN A 186 -6.79 18.55 -12.46
C ASN A 186 -8.07 18.37 -11.64
N HIS A 187 -8.37 17.14 -11.19
CA HIS A 187 -9.56 16.80 -10.41
C HIS A 187 -9.26 16.66 -8.91
N MET A 188 -8.00 16.79 -8.49
CA MET A 188 -7.58 16.58 -7.11
C MET A 188 -7.34 17.88 -6.35
N VAL A 189 -7.91 17.99 -5.16
CA VAL A 189 -7.59 19.10 -4.25
C VAL A 189 -6.17 18.93 -3.72
N SER A 190 -5.34 19.96 -3.93
CA SER A 190 -3.97 20.04 -3.43
C SER A 190 -3.06 18.87 -3.89
N GLY A 191 -3.15 18.47 -5.15
CA GLY A 191 -2.32 17.41 -5.74
C GLY A 191 -0.82 17.59 -5.50
N THR A 192 -0.31 18.83 -5.61
CA THR A 192 1.10 19.15 -5.33
C THR A 192 1.51 18.89 -3.88
N LEU A 193 0.69 19.28 -2.91
CA LEU A 193 0.99 19.07 -1.49
C LEU A 193 1.03 17.57 -1.15
N ARG A 194 0.06 16.81 -1.68
CA ARG A 194 0.00 15.35 -1.50
C ARG A 194 1.22 14.66 -2.12
N LEU A 195 1.62 15.10 -3.31
CA LEU A 195 2.82 14.64 -3.99
C LEU A 195 4.08 14.93 -3.16
N VAL A 196 4.25 16.16 -2.68
CA VAL A 196 5.40 16.55 -1.84
C VAL A 196 5.43 15.74 -0.55
N ALA A 197 4.29 15.56 0.12
CA ALA A 197 4.21 14.77 1.35
C ALA A 197 4.64 13.31 1.13
N VAL A 198 4.15 12.68 0.07
CA VAL A 198 4.54 11.31 -0.31
C VAL A 198 6.03 11.22 -0.62
N LEU A 199 6.57 12.17 -1.40
CA LEU A 199 8.00 12.18 -1.74
C LEU A 199 8.88 12.37 -0.51
N VAL A 200 8.51 13.27 0.41
CA VAL A 200 9.25 13.48 1.66
C VAL A 200 9.25 12.21 2.50
N VAL A 201 8.08 11.62 2.76
CA VAL A 201 7.98 10.37 3.56
C VAL A 201 8.77 9.24 2.92
N ALA A 202 8.61 9.00 1.62
CA ALA A 202 9.31 7.94 0.91
C ALA A 202 10.82 8.15 0.91
N SER A 203 11.28 9.39 0.69
CA SER A 203 12.71 9.72 0.63
C SER A 203 13.38 9.64 1.99
N THR A 204 12.70 10.06 3.05
CA THR A 204 13.19 9.93 4.42
C THR A 204 13.30 8.46 4.82
N ASP A 205 12.30 7.63 4.53
CA ASP A 205 12.33 6.21 4.86
C ASP A 205 13.43 5.45 4.08
N VAL A 206 13.59 5.71 2.77
CA VAL A 206 14.73 5.17 2.00
C VAL A 206 16.06 5.66 2.57
N GLY A 207 16.16 6.95 2.93
CA GLY A 207 17.37 7.53 3.50
C GLY A 207 17.77 6.87 4.82
N ILE A 208 16.80 6.57 5.69
CA ILE A 208 17.02 5.84 6.94
C ILE A 208 17.47 4.40 6.66
N ALA A 209 16.81 3.70 5.74
CA ALA A 209 17.19 2.32 5.37
C ALA A 209 18.63 2.25 4.81
N ILE A 210 19.02 3.22 3.99
CA ILE A 210 20.39 3.34 3.48
C ILE A 210 21.35 3.66 4.63
N TYR A 211 21.03 4.62 5.49
CA TYR A 211 21.88 5.01 6.63
C TYR A 211 22.13 3.82 7.56
N ASP A 212 21.10 3.10 7.95
CA ASP A 212 21.22 1.94 8.84
C ASP A 212 22.06 0.83 8.19
N ARG A 213 21.92 0.58 6.89
CA ARG A 213 22.72 -0.42 6.16
C ARG A 213 24.23 -0.17 6.23
N TYR A 214 24.66 1.09 6.25
CA TYR A 214 26.07 1.47 6.23
C TYR A 214 26.64 1.82 7.61
N VAL A 215 25.82 2.35 8.52
CA VAL A 215 26.26 2.78 9.86
C VAL A 215 26.00 1.70 10.90
N HIS A 216 24.93 0.93 10.74
CA HIS A 216 24.52 -0.15 11.63
C HIS A 216 24.44 -1.48 10.85
N PRO A 217 25.56 -2.07 10.39
CA PRO A 217 25.53 -3.29 9.56
C PRO A 217 24.91 -4.52 10.26
N ASN A 218 24.69 -4.44 11.58
CA ASN A 218 23.98 -5.44 12.37
C ASN A 218 22.48 -5.13 12.57
N ALA A 219 21.99 -3.97 12.11
CA ALA A 219 20.57 -3.66 12.06
C ALA A 219 19.92 -4.58 11.02
N GLY A 220 18.74 -5.09 11.35
CA GLY A 220 18.07 -6.16 10.61
C GLY A 220 17.85 -5.88 9.10
N PRO A 221 17.45 -6.92 8.35
CA PRO A 221 17.56 -6.93 6.91
C PRO A 221 16.39 -6.19 6.23
N VAL A 222 16.49 -4.87 6.16
CA VAL A 222 15.58 -4.00 5.39
C VAL A 222 16.28 -3.62 4.09
N SER A 223 15.80 -4.14 2.96
CA SER A 223 16.42 -3.88 1.65
C SER A 223 15.81 -2.66 0.97
N TYR A 224 16.63 -1.65 0.68
CA TYR A 224 16.23 -0.51 -0.14
C TYR A 224 15.87 -0.94 -1.58
N VAL A 225 16.40 -2.07 -2.06
CA VAL A 225 16.03 -2.64 -3.37
C VAL A 225 14.56 -3.03 -3.37
N ALA A 226 14.06 -3.62 -2.29
CA ALA A 226 12.66 -4.00 -2.17
C ALA A 226 11.73 -2.78 -2.23
N HIS A 227 12.14 -1.64 -1.63
CA HIS A 227 11.40 -0.39 -1.70
C HIS A 227 11.36 0.15 -3.13
N LEU A 228 12.50 0.14 -3.82
CA LEU A 228 12.62 0.63 -5.19
C LEU A 228 11.80 -0.22 -6.18
N THR A 229 11.95 -1.54 -6.15
CA THR A 229 11.23 -2.42 -7.09
C THR A 229 9.74 -2.50 -6.76
N GLY A 230 9.37 -2.40 -5.48
CA GLY A 230 7.99 -2.22 -5.05
C GLY A 230 7.37 -0.93 -5.60
N ALA A 231 8.07 0.21 -5.51
CA ALA A 231 7.63 1.47 -6.09
C ALA A 231 7.49 1.40 -7.62
N LEU A 232 8.43 0.77 -8.32
CA LEU A 232 8.34 0.58 -9.78
C LEU A 232 7.12 -0.28 -10.17
N ALA A 233 6.85 -1.35 -9.43
CA ALA A 233 5.66 -2.16 -9.62
C ALA A 233 4.37 -1.36 -9.35
N GLY A 234 4.34 -0.59 -8.26
CA GLY A 234 3.18 0.24 -7.92
C GLY A 234 2.91 1.34 -8.93
N LEU A 235 3.95 1.98 -9.46
CA LEU A 235 3.80 2.97 -10.54
C LEU A 235 3.24 2.31 -11.79
N THR A 236 3.84 1.21 -12.26
CA THR A 236 3.43 0.55 -13.51
C THR A 236 2.05 -0.12 -13.41
N ILE A 237 1.82 -0.94 -12.39
CA ILE A 237 0.52 -1.62 -12.17
C ILE A 237 -0.55 -0.63 -11.72
N GLY A 238 -0.22 0.35 -10.87
CA GLY A 238 -1.14 1.38 -10.43
C GLY A 238 -1.62 2.23 -11.60
N LEU A 239 -0.71 2.60 -12.50
CA LEU A 239 -1.12 3.20 -13.75
C LEU A 239 -2.20 2.28 -14.42
N ILE A 240 -1.97 0.97 -14.61
CA ILE A 240 -2.84 0.11 -15.44
C ILE A 240 -4.20 -0.12 -14.79
N VAL A 241 -4.18 -0.31 -13.47
CA VAL A 241 -5.30 -0.84 -12.70
C VAL A 241 -6.07 0.27 -12.01
N LEU A 242 -5.58 1.50 -11.88
CA LEU A 242 -6.37 2.59 -11.29
C LEU A 242 -7.38 3.17 -12.28
N LYS A 243 -8.42 3.81 -11.75
CA LYS A 243 -9.48 4.42 -12.58
C LYS A 243 -8.93 5.71 -13.20
N ASN A 244 -8.91 5.78 -14.52
CA ASN A 244 -8.64 6.99 -15.28
C ASN A 244 -9.98 7.64 -15.68
N PHE A 245 -10.21 8.89 -15.26
CA PHE A 245 -11.47 9.60 -15.51
C PHE A 245 -11.50 10.33 -16.87
N GLU A 246 -10.35 10.55 -17.51
CA GLU A 246 -10.23 11.09 -18.87
C GLU A 246 -9.22 10.28 -19.70
N GLN A 247 -9.66 9.25 -20.42
CA GLN A 247 -8.75 8.44 -21.25
C GLN A 247 -8.31 9.20 -22.51
N LYS A 248 -7.00 9.40 -22.69
CA LYS A 248 -6.41 9.88 -23.96
C LYS A 248 -5.70 8.75 -24.72
N LEU A 249 -5.80 8.76 -26.05
CA LEU A 249 -5.27 7.70 -26.92
C LEU A 249 -3.74 7.52 -26.82
N HIS A 250 -2.96 8.60 -26.70
CA HIS A 250 -1.49 8.52 -26.58
C HIS A 250 -1.01 7.88 -25.27
N GLU A 251 -1.83 7.92 -24.22
CA GLU A 251 -1.53 7.24 -22.97
C GLU A 251 -1.52 5.71 -23.20
N GLN A 252 -2.37 5.19 -24.11
CA GLN A 252 -2.47 3.76 -24.48
C GLN A 252 -1.22 3.13 -25.07
N LEU A 253 -0.35 3.89 -25.73
CA LEU A 253 0.90 3.30 -26.20
C LEU A 253 1.92 3.15 -25.06
N ILE A 254 2.05 4.19 -24.22
CA ILE A 254 2.93 4.16 -23.05
C ILE A 254 2.48 3.05 -22.08
N TRP A 255 1.16 2.84 -21.97
CA TRP A 255 0.54 1.73 -21.23
C TRP A 255 1.13 0.36 -21.59
N TRP A 256 1.10 0.00 -22.87
CA TRP A 256 1.56 -1.31 -23.32
C TRP A 256 3.08 -1.48 -23.20
N ILE A 257 3.84 -0.41 -23.42
CA ILE A 257 5.30 -0.44 -23.25
C ILE A 257 5.65 -0.69 -21.78
N ALA A 258 5.03 0.03 -20.85
CA ALA A 258 5.28 -0.14 -19.42
C ALA A 258 4.92 -1.55 -18.94
N LEU A 259 3.78 -2.09 -19.40
CA LEU A 259 3.37 -3.47 -19.10
C LEU A 259 4.35 -4.51 -19.67
N GLY A 260 4.80 -4.31 -20.91
CA GLY A 260 5.77 -5.19 -21.56
C GLY A 260 7.10 -5.22 -20.81
N VAL A 261 7.61 -4.06 -20.40
CA VAL A 261 8.84 -3.94 -19.60
C VAL A 261 8.67 -4.62 -18.23
N TYR A 262 7.59 -4.34 -17.51
CA TYR A 262 7.32 -4.98 -16.22
C TYR A 262 7.26 -6.52 -16.35
N GLY A 263 6.51 -7.03 -17.32
CA GLY A 263 6.39 -8.47 -17.58
C GLY A 263 7.74 -9.11 -17.92
N ALA A 264 8.58 -8.44 -18.72
CA ALA A 264 9.92 -8.91 -19.04
C ALA A 264 10.83 -8.95 -17.80
N CYS A 265 10.80 -7.93 -16.95
CA CYS A 265 11.57 -7.89 -15.70
C CYS A 265 11.14 -8.99 -14.73
N VAL A 266 9.83 -9.21 -14.55
CA VAL A 266 9.31 -10.29 -13.70
C VAL A 266 9.71 -11.65 -14.24
N LEU A 267 9.56 -11.88 -15.55
CA LEU A 267 9.97 -13.14 -16.18
C LEU A 267 11.48 -13.39 -15.99
N PHE A 268 12.31 -12.37 -16.23
CA PHE A 268 13.74 -12.46 -15.98
C PHE A 268 14.05 -12.83 -14.53
N ALA A 269 13.43 -12.17 -13.54
CA ALA A 269 13.65 -12.45 -12.14
C ALA A 269 13.19 -13.87 -11.74
N ILE A 270 12.08 -14.35 -12.29
CA ILE A 270 11.63 -15.73 -12.08
C ILE A 270 12.65 -16.72 -12.64
N LEU A 271 13.10 -16.52 -13.89
CA LEU A 271 14.11 -17.39 -14.51
C LEU A 271 15.43 -17.33 -13.72
N TYR A 272 15.84 -16.16 -13.26
CA TYR A 272 17.03 -16.01 -12.42
C TYR A 272 16.96 -16.88 -11.17
N ASN A 273 15.84 -16.89 -10.45
CA ASN A 273 15.64 -17.71 -9.25
C ASN A 273 15.49 -19.22 -9.54
N ILE A 274 15.12 -19.60 -10.76
CA ILE A 274 15.07 -21.02 -11.17
C ILE A 274 16.46 -21.54 -11.50
N PHE A 275 17.33 -20.70 -12.09
CA PHE A 275 18.62 -21.13 -12.63
C PHE A 275 19.85 -20.75 -11.78
N ASN A 276 19.69 -19.94 -10.73
CA ASN A 276 20.77 -19.53 -9.81
C ASN A 276 20.37 -19.72 -8.34
#